data_AF-A0A6B0YPX4-F1
#
_entry.id   AF-A0A6B0YPX4-F1
#
_cell.length_a   1.000
_cell.length_b   1.000
_cell.length_c   1.000
_cell.angle_alpha   90.00
_cell.angle_beta   90.00
_cell.angle_gamma   90.00
#
_symmetry.space_group_name_H-M   'P 1'
#
loop_
_entity.id
_entity.type
_entity.pdbx_description
1 polymer ?
#
loop_
_entity_poly.entity_id
_entity_poly.type
_entity_poly.pdbx_seq_one_letter_code
_entity_poly.pdbx_strand_id
1 'polypeptide(L)'
;MKAIRIFINCIMALAVLSALGTASRSARAQERESGGTVIVDGLNGPQGVLAIDDGSVWVIDVGLGGEQEVEVGGLDPNTNEFIKATYGNTARVVRVTPGGQPQLVATLPSIFLGSDIVGGARLALLNNEMYATAGVWQGVASEEALPDTAAVLRVLQGSVLEVVPLWKLEKELNPDGYVLESHPYGLTAGPDGLLYVAEAGANTLVQVDVVSQTAKVIAVFYGIPGPLPNPYRGGALESDPVPTGVTFGADGRIYVSLLPGFPFLPGSAKVVVVDPVAGDVEDYATDLTMLTDLRTAPDGELYAVRFGIFTDEGPIPNSGAVIRVGEGETSQDVITGLPFPTSVDFDINGNAYVTINGASVGEPGRGKVIRFEGVAVPGAPSTRFVESATVSQHEPEFVTGCDSLPGHDAVKGALERIVAGGNNSGLGNHMWATVVDRDGVVCAIAFSGANRGSQWPGGRLLSVQKASAANAFSLTRLALSTSNLYSATQPEGNLYGLHGSIPLDTATAYAGPASDYGQTGDPLVGERPGGWSRSGGGLPLYNAGGSLVGAIGISGDTPCADHIVAWKVRDVLQLDYIPAGVSASADDNIIFDLQPDGKSLSGFGHPRCGFDEERLTETLPADFPIGSTEEAGQ
;
A
#
# COMPACT_ATOMS: atom_id res chain seq x y z
N MET A 1 1.43 -19.08 -15.83
CA MET A 1 1.62 -17.77 -15.22
C MET A 1 2.72 -17.89 -14.20
N LYS A 2 3.97 -18.15 -14.61
CA LYS A 2 5.13 -18.18 -13.71
C LYS A 2 5.33 -16.78 -13.15
N ALA A 3 5.51 -15.76 -14.00
CA ALA A 3 5.62 -14.37 -13.55
C ALA A 3 4.29 -13.79 -13.05
N ILE A 4 3.17 -14.26 -13.62
CA ILE A 4 1.84 -13.77 -13.25
C ILE A 4 1.31 -14.43 -11.94
N ARG A 5 1.68 -15.67 -11.59
CA ARG A 5 1.44 -16.23 -10.22
C ARG A 5 2.48 -15.75 -9.19
N ILE A 6 3.64 -15.26 -9.65
CA ILE A 6 4.68 -14.61 -8.84
C ILE A 6 4.25 -13.20 -8.37
N PHE A 7 3.09 -12.68 -8.80
CA PHE A 7 2.47 -11.53 -8.14
C PHE A 7 1.26 -11.89 -7.25
N ILE A 8 0.70 -13.10 -7.37
CA ILE A 8 -0.70 -13.34 -6.99
C ILE A 8 -1.00 -14.45 -5.98
N ASN A 9 -0.08 -15.33 -5.58
CA ASN A 9 -0.43 -16.30 -4.52
C ASN A 9 -0.57 -15.73 -3.09
N CYS A 10 -0.64 -14.39 -2.90
CA CYS A 10 -0.89 -13.77 -1.59
C CYS A 10 -1.99 -12.69 -1.54
N ILE A 11 -2.73 -12.36 -2.61
CA ILE A 11 -3.73 -11.28 -2.53
C ILE A 11 -5.06 -11.73 -3.15
N MET A 12 -5.87 -12.38 -2.33
CA MET A 12 -7.29 -12.63 -2.56
C MET A 12 -8.12 -11.59 -1.79
N ALA A 13 -9.09 -11.03 -2.51
CA ALA A 13 -10.23 -10.18 -2.10
C ALA A 13 -10.06 -8.68 -2.39
N LEU A 14 -10.53 -8.23 -3.57
CA LEU A 14 -11.68 -7.31 -3.70
C LEU A 14 -11.99 -7.02 -5.19
N ALA A 15 -13.28 -7.00 -5.54
CA ALA A 15 -13.79 -6.80 -6.90
C ALA A 15 -14.30 -5.37 -7.10
N VAL A 16 -14.00 -4.76 -8.25
CA VAL A 16 -14.33 -3.37 -8.61
C VAL A 16 -15.62 -3.30 -9.45
N LEU A 17 -16.48 -2.32 -9.15
CA LEU A 17 -17.52 -1.82 -10.06
C LEU A 17 -17.15 -0.41 -10.55
N SER A 18 -17.28 -0.16 -11.85
CA SER A 18 -16.85 1.08 -12.52
C SER A 18 -17.96 2.13 -12.65
N ALA A 19 -17.61 3.40 -12.47
CA ALA A 19 -18.43 4.55 -12.88
C ALA A 19 -17.56 5.66 -13.49
N LEU A 20 -17.91 6.07 -14.72
CA LEU A 20 -17.24 7.11 -15.51
C LEU A 20 -17.60 8.52 -15.00
N GLY A 21 -16.58 9.35 -14.73
CA GLY A 21 -16.73 10.77 -14.40
C GLY A 21 -15.80 11.65 -15.23
N THR A 22 -16.33 12.67 -15.88
CA THR A 22 -15.61 13.63 -16.73
C THR A 22 -14.83 14.66 -15.89
N ALA A 23 -13.53 14.81 -16.16
CA ALA A 23 -12.65 15.75 -15.46
C ALA A 23 -12.77 17.20 -16.00
N SER A 24 -12.85 18.18 -15.10
CA SER A 24 -12.56 19.59 -15.38
C SER A 24 -11.24 20.02 -14.74
N ARG A 25 -10.42 20.75 -15.52
CA ARG A 25 -9.06 21.18 -15.17
C ARG A 25 -9.06 22.51 -14.41
N SER A 26 -8.30 22.58 -13.33
CA SER A 26 -7.72 23.83 -12.82
C SER A 26 -6.24 23.63 -12.47
N ALA A 27 -5.45 24.71 -12.54
CA ALA A 27 -3.99 24.68 -12.49
C ALA A 27 -3.46 24.24 -11.10
N ARG A 28 -2.60 23.21 -11.10
CA ARG A 28 -2.11 22.53 -9.89
C ARG A 28 -0.87 23.22 -9.31
N ALA A 29 -0.92 23.56 -8.02
CA ALA A 29 0.27 23.85 -7.23
C ALA A 29 1.02 22.53 -6.94
N GLN A 30 2.34 22.52 -7.09
CA GLN A 30 3.16 21.31 -6.93
C GLN A 30 3.16 20.85 -5.46
N GLU A 31 2.46 19.75 -5.16
CA GLU A 31 2.42 19.12 -3.84
C GLU A 31 3.81 18.59 -3.48
N ARG A 32 4.33 18.96 -2.30
CA ARG A 32 5.57 18.42 -1.75
C ARG A 32 5.24 17.29 -0.77
N GLU A 33 5.69 16.09 -1.08
CA GLU A 33 5.67 14.95 -0.18
C GLU A 33 6.81 15.10 0.84
N SER A 34 6.69 14.52 2.04
CA SER A 34 7.83 14.54 2.98
C SER A 34 8.94 13.63 2.44
N GLY A 35 10.04 14.26 1.99
CA GLY A 35 11.20 13.57 1.45
C GLY A 35 11.26 13.47 -0.08
N GLY A 36 10.26 13.96 -0.84
CA GLY A 36 10.27 13.90 -2.30
C GLY A 36 9.30 14.88 -2.99
N THR A 37 9.46 15.07 -4.30
CA THR A 37 8.59 15.95 -5.11
C THR A 37 7.83 15.14 -6.16
N VAL A 38 6.51 15.30 -6.24
CA VAL A 38 5.70 14.64 -7.27
C VAL A 38 6.02 15.24 -8.65
N ILE A 39 6.37 14.38 -9.60
CA ILE A 39 6.62 14.73 -11.01
C ILE A 39 5.42 14.35 -11.88
N VAL A 40 4.84 13.17 -11.63
CA VAL A 40 3.68 12.64 -12.33
C VAL A 40 2.77 11.95 -11.32
N ASP A 41 1.46 12.03 -11.54
CA ASP A 41 0.46 11.24 -10.84
C ASP A 41 -0.67 10.83 -11.81
N GLY A 42 -1.69 10.11 -11.31
CA GLY A 42 -2.78 9.63 -12.17
C GLY A 42 -2.38 8.44 -13.04
N LEU A 43 -1.37 7.67 -12.63
CA LEU A 43 -0.88 6.49 -13.35
C LEU A 43 -1.62 5.22 -12.88
N ASN A 44 -1.77 4.23 -13.76
CA ASN A 44 -2.56 3.01 -13.56
C ASN A 44 -1.66 1.79 -13.32
N GLY A 45 -0.61 1.97 -12.50
CA GLY A 45 0.44 0.96 -12.31
C GLY A 45 1.70 1.28 -13.11
N PRO A 46 2.41 2.38 -12.78
CA PRO A 46 3.69 2.69 -13.42
C PRO A 46 4.67 1.55 -13.19
N GLN A 47 5.27 1.05 -14.26
CA GLN A 47 6.26 -0.03 -14.20
C GLN A 47 7.66 0.48 -14.44
N GLY A 48 7.86 1.51 -15.24
CA GLY A 48 9.20 2.01 -15.60
C GLY A 48 9.28 3.52 -15.64
N VAL A 49 10.43 4.05 -15.24
CA VAL A 49 10.80 5.46 -15.43
C VAL A 49 12.16 5.57 -16.12
N LEU A 50 12.33 6.59 -16.95
CA LEU A 50 13.58 6.90 -17.65
C LEU A 50 13.80 8.42 -17.65
N ALA A 51 14.84 8.90 -16.99
CA ALA A 51 15.31 10.28 -17.03
C ALA A 51 16.39 10.39 -18.11
N ILE A 52 16.25 11.33 -19.04
CA ILE A 52 17.20 11.51 -20.15
C ILE A 52 17.86 12.89 -20.10
N ASP A 53 18.98 13.04 -20.81
CA ASP A 53 19.88 14.21 -20.73
C ASP A 53 19.23 15.56 -21.05
N ASP A 54 18.11 15.59 -21.78
CA ASP A 54 17.35 16.81 -22.03
C ASP A 54 16.52 17.28 -20.82
N GLY A 55 16.58 16.55 -19.71
CA GLY A 55 15.85 16.77 -18.47
C GLY A 55 14.41 16.26 -18.49
N SER A 56 13.96 15.64 -19.60
CA SER A 56 12.64 15.01 -19.63
C SER A 56 12.63 13.66 -18.92
N VAL A 57 11.50 13.39 -18.28
CA VAL A 57 11.22 12.14 -17.59
C VAL A 57 10.15 11.40 -18.38
N TRP A 58 10.44 10.16 -18.72
CA TRP A 58 9.54 9.27 -19.43
C TRP A 58 9.06 8.17 -18.47
N VAL A 59 7.78 7.82 -18.58
CA VAL A 59 7.15 6.86 -17.69
C VAL A 59 6.34 5.89 -18.53
N ILE A 60 6.47 4.59 -18.23
CA ILE A 60 5.63 3.54 -18.82
C ILE A 60 4.73 2.94 -17.76
N ASP A 61 3.45 2.84 -18.10
CA ASP A 61 2.34 2.45 -17.24
C ASP A 61 1.63 1.23 -17.84
N VAL A 62 1.30 0.26 -16.99
CA VAL A 62 0.79 -1.07 -17.37
C VAL A 62 -0.63 -1.05 -17.96
N GLY A 63 -1.43 -0.03 -17.65
CA GLY A 63 -2.77 0.15 -18.24
C GLY A 63 -3.91 -0.53 -17.46
N LEU A 64 -4.97 -0.90 -18.17
CA LEU A 64 -6.26 -1.36 -17.58
C LEU A 64 -6.85 -2.59 -18.27
N GLY A 65 -6.11 -3.27 -19.16
CA GLY A 65 -6.60 -4.42 -19.89
C GLY A 65 -7.62 -4.16 -21.01
N GLY A 66 -8.16 -2.94 -21.18
CA GLY A 66 -9.07 -2.64 -22.30
C GLY A 66 -10.42 -3.36 -22.28
N GLU A 67 -11.15 -3.31 -23.40
CA GLU A 67 -12.55 -3.77 -23.50
C GLU A 67 -12.72 -5.06 -24.34
N GLN A 68 -11.68 -5.49 -25.08
CA GLN A 68 -11.81 -6.65 -25.97
C GLN A 68 -11.63 -7.94 -25.17
N GLU A 69 -12.66 -8.79 -25.11
CA GLU A 69 -12.50 -10.13 -24.53
C GLU A 69 -11.66 -11.04 -25.44
N VAL A 70 -10.73 -11.77 -24.85
CA VAL A 70 -9.92 -12.80 -25.50
C VAL A 70 -9.92 -14.06 -24.64
N GLU A 71 -10.07 -15.22 -25.28
CA GLU A 71 -9.91 -16.51 -24.61
C GLU A 71 -8.42 -16.78 -24.43
N VAL A 72 -7.98 -16.93 -23.19
CA VAL A 72 -6.62 -17.30 -22.83
C VAL A 72 -6.71 -18.72 -22.27
N GLY A 73 -6.16 -19.68 -23.01
CA GLY A 73 -6.46 -21.11 -22.90
C GLY A 73 -6.47 -21.74 -21.51
N GLY A 74 -7.12 -22.90 -21.46
CA GLY A 74 -7.47 -23.61 -20.22
C GLY A 74 -8.96 -23.47 -19.91
N LEU A 75 -9.49 -24.45 -19.19
CA LEU A 75 -10.81 -24.35 -18.58
C LEU A 75 -10.64 -23.93 -17.12
N ASP A 76 -11.44 -22.98 -16.67
CA ASP A 76 -11.59 -22.70 -15.24
C ASP A 76 -12.04 -24.00 -14.55
N PRO A 77 -11.32 -24.47 -13.52
CA PRO A 77 -11.59 -25.77 -12.90
C PRO A 77 -12.91 -25.80 -12.11
N ASN A 78 -13.48 -24.64 -11.77
CA ASN A 78 -14.74 -24.51 -11.05
C ASN A 78 -15.93 -24.37 -11.99
N THR A 79 -15.79 -23.61 -13.09
CA THR A 79 -16.90 -23.35 -14.03
C THR A 79 -16.86 -24.25 -15.27
N ASN A 80 -15.72 -24.87 -15.56
CA ASN A 80 -15.45 -25.63 -16.78
C ASN A 80 -15.67 -24.79 -18.06
N GLU A 81 -15.53 -23.46 -17.96
CA GLU A 81 -15.56 -22.49 -19.05
C GLU A 81 -14.14 -22.05 -19.42
N PHE A 82 -13.95 -21.51 -20.63
CA PHE A 82 -12.66 -20.94 -21.02
C PHE A 82 -12.32 -19.74 -20.13
N ILE A 83 -11.06 -19.68 -19.70
CA ILE A 83 -10.56 -18.52 -18.96
C ILE A 83 -10.53 -17.33 -19.92
N LYS A 84 -11.16 -16.23 -19.52
CA LYS A 84 -11.22 -14.99 -20.30
C LYS A 84 -10.29 -13.93 -19.72
N ALA A 85 -9.60 -13.22 -20.60
CA ALA A 85 -8.92 -11.96 -20.30
C ALA A 85 -9.57 -10.83 -21.08
N THR A 86 -9.44 -9.59 -20.60
CA THR A 86 -9.65 -8.42 -21.44
C THR A 86 -8.31 -7.93 -21.99
N TYR A 87 -8.36 -7.43 -23.21
CA TYR A 87 -7.21 -6.89 -23.93
C TYR A 87 -7.55 -5.52 -24.55
N GLY A 88 -6.56 -4.64 -24.60
CA GLY A 88 -6.64 -3.43 -25.40
C GLY A 88 -5.50 -2.46 -25.15
N ASN A 89 -5.40 -1.44 -26.01
CA ASN A 89 -4.32 -0.45 -25.96
C ASN A 89 -4.55 0.58 -24.85
N THR A 90 -4.37 0.16 -23.61
CA THR A 90 -4.57 1.00 -22.40
C THR A 90 -3.30 1.22 -21.60
N ALA A 91 -2.21 0.48 -21.87
CA ALA A 91 -0.88 0.82 -21.35
C ALA A 91 -0.40 2.11 -22.02
N ARG A 92 0.39 2.92 -21.31
CA ARG A 92 0.73 4.29 -21.73
C ARG A 92 2.23 4.55 -21.62
N VAL A 93 2.77 5.27 -22.60
CA VAL A 93 4.04 6.00 -22.45
C VAL A 93 3.71 7.48 -22.25
N VAL A 94 4.19 8.04 -21.15
CA VAL A 94 3.99 9.45 -20.78
C VAL A 94 5.34 10.14 -20.72
N ARG A 95 5.44 11.35 -21.29
CA ARG A 95 6.63 12.21 -21.20
C ARG A 95 6.31 13.46 -20.40
N VAL A 96 7.23 13.85 -19.52
CA VAL A 96 7.20 15.12 -18.79
C VAL A 96 8.47 15.89 -19.10
N THR A 97 8.33 17.07 -19.68
CA THR A 97 9.46 17.98 -19.93
C THR A 97 9.74 18.84 -18.70
N PRO A 98 10.95 19.41 -18.52
CA PRO A 98 11.25 20.30 -17.42
C PRO A 98 10.21 21.43 -17.27
N GLY A 99 9.50 21.47 -16.14
CA GLY A 99 8.42 22.45 -15.88
C GLY A 99 7.15 22.27 -16.71
N GLY A 100 7.09 21.23 -17.55
CA GLY A 100 5.94 20.89 -18.37
C GLY A 100 4.91 20.02 -17.65
N GLN A 101 3.74 19.88 -18.27
CA GLN A 101 2.72 18.93 -17.84
C GLN A 101 2.95 17.54 -18.47
N PRO A 102 2.48 16.45 -17.85
CA PRO A 102 2.53 15.12 -18.45
C PRO A 102 1.83 15.06 -19.81
N GLN A 103 2.49 14.46 -20.80
CA GLN A 103 1.99 14.30 -22.16
C GLN A 103 1.95 12.82 -22.53
N LEU A 104 0.79 12.32 -22.96
CA LEU A 104 0.67 10.99 -23.55
C LEU A 104 1.43 10.97 -24.89
N VAL A 105 2.40 10.06 -25.01
CA VAL A 105 3.18 9.87 -26.23
C VAL A 105 2.59 8.74 -27.06
N ALA A 106 2.35 7.58 -26.44
CA ALA A 106 1.83 6.40 -27.12
C ALA A 106 0.97 5.56 -26.18
N THR A 107 0.09 4.76 -26.78
CA THR A 107 -0.58 3.64 -26.11
C THR A 107 -0.05 2.32 -26.65
N LEU A 108 -0.02 1.30 -25.81
CA LEU A 108 0.44 -0.05 -26.13
C LEU A 108 -0.50 -1.08 -25.48
N PRO A 109 -0.41 -2.36 -25.88
CA PRO A 109 -1.28 -3.38 -25.32
C PRO A 109 -1.19 -3.50 -23.81
N SER A 110 -2.34 -3.80 -23.23
CA SER A 110 -2.51 -4.19 -21.84
C SER A 110 -3.50 -5.35 -21.81
N ILE A 111 -3.21 -6.36 -20.99
CA ILE A 111 -4.06 -7.52 -20.77
C ILE A 111 -4.46 -7.50 -19.30
N PHE A 112 -5.74 -7.64 -19.02
CA PHE A 112 -6.26 -7.88 -17.69
C PHE A 112 -6.85 -9.28 -17.59
N LEU A 113 -6.41 -10.05 -16.60
CA LEU A 113 -6.84 -11.42 -16.38
C LEU A 113 -7.08 -11.65 -14.89
N GLY A 114 -8.35 -11.81 -14.50
CA GLY A 114 -8.73 -11.98 -13.10
C GLY A 114 -8.46 -10.71 -12.28
N SER A 115 -7.30 -10.64 -11.63
CA SER A 115 -6.81 -9.46 -10.91
C SER A 115 -5.41 -9.02 -11.38
N ASP A 116 -4.89 -9.64 -12.44
CA ASP A 116 -3.59 -9.30 -13.04
C ASP A 116 -3.76 -8.30 -14.16
N ILE A 117 -2.93 -7.25 -14.16
CA ILE A 117 -2.76 -6.38 -15.33
C ILE A 117 -1.30 -6.47 -15.76
N VAL A 118 -1.09 -6.73 -17.05
CA VAL A 118 0.22 -6.77 -17.71
C VAL A 118 0.19 -5.91 -18.97
N GLY A 119 1.29 -5.24 -19.26
CA GLY A 119 1.34 -4.20 -20.28
C GLY A 119 2.77 -3.72 -20.46
N GLY A 120 2.99 -2.41 -20.59
CA GLY A 120 4.35 -1.86 -20.69
C GLY A 120 5.15 -1.99 -19.41
N ALA A 121 6.44 -2.38 -19.51
CA ALA A 121 7.29 -2.64 -18.36
C ALA A 121 8.48 -1.66 -18.22
N ARG A 122 9.36 -1.55 -19.22
CA ARG A 122 10.54 -0.66 -19.16
C ARG A 122 10.74 0.12 -20.45
N LEU A 123 11.50 1.20 -20.33
CA LEU A 123 11.92 2.07 -21.44
C LEU A 123 13.45 2.07 -21.56
N ALA A 124 13.94 2.23 -22.78
CA ALA A 124 15.34 2.54 -23.05
C ALA A 124 15.46 3.47 -24.26
N LEU A 125 16.41 4.40 -24.19
CA LEU A 125 16.77 5.27 -25.30
C LEU A 125 17.99 4.68 -26.02
N LEU A 126 17.85 4.40 -27.31
CA LEU A 126 18.96 3.93 -28.16
C LEU A 126 18.94 4.74 -29.46
N ASN A 127 20.07 5.35 -29.81
CA ASN A 127 20.22 6.17 -31.02
C ASN A 127 19.13 7.25 -31.19
N ASN A 128 18.73 7.88 -30.09
CA ASN A 128 17.67 8.90 -30.04
C ASN A 128 16.26 8.37 -30.41
N GLU A 129 16.07 7.05 -30.37
CA GLU A 129 14.79 6.37 -30.51
C GLU A 129 14.42 5.70 -29.18
N MET A 130 13.14 5.80 -28.81
CA MET A 130 12.63 5.24 -27.57
C MET A 130 12.09 3.83 -27.82
N TYR A 131 12.50 2.88 -26.99
CA TYR A 131 12.05 1.50 -27.03
C TYR A 131 11.37 1.12 -25.72
N ALA A 132 10.48 0.14 -25.78
CA ALA A 132 9.74 -0.37 -24.65
C ALA A 132 9.69 -1.91 -24.67
N THR A 133 9.68 -2.51 -23.48
CA THR A 133 9.21 -3.89 -23.30
C THR A 133 7.72 -3.89 -23.01
N ALA A 134 6.98 -4.83 -23.59
CA ALA A 134 5.53 -4.87 -23.46
C ALA A 134 4.95 -6.30 -23.42
N GLY A 135 4.05 -6.50 -22.46
CA GLY A 135 3.18 -7.66 -22.36
C GLY A 135 3.89 -8.95 -21.97
N VAL A 136 3.10 -10.02 -21.93
CA VAL A 136 3.51 -11.37 -21.57
C VAL A 136 2.69 -12.34 -22.38
N TRP A 137 3.29 -13.48 -22.75
CA TRP A 137 2.61 -14.54 -23.46
C TRP A 137 3.06 -15.91 -22.99
N GLN A 138 2.17 -16.90 -23.08
CA GLN A 138 2.39 -18.25 -22.58
C GLN A 138 1.82 -19.30 -23.51
N GLY A 139 2.49 -20.45 -23.57
CA GLY A 139 2.10 -21.53 -24.48
C GLY A 139 0.74 -22.14 -24.18
N VAL A 140 0.27 -22.03 -22.93
CA VAL A 140 -1.06 -22.49 -22.51
C VAL A 140 -2.18 -21.53 -22.92
N ALA A 141 -1.86 -20.26 -23.20
CA ALA A 141 -2.85 -19.27 -23.58
C ALA A 141 -3.30 -19.47 -25.04
N SER A 142 -2.35 -19.44 -25.96
CA SER A 142 -2.54 -19.75 -27.38
C SER A 142 -1.18 -19.94 -28.06
N GLU A 143 -1.14 -20.62 -29.22
CA GLU A 143 0.11 -20.80 -29.97
C GLU A 143 0.72 -19.46 -30.44
N GLU A 144 -0.12 -18.50 -30.80
CA GLU A 144 0.31 -17.18 -31.29
C GLU A 144 0.11 -16.12 -30.20
N ALA A 145 1.09 -15.21 -30.09
CA ALA A 145 0.96 -14.06 -29.20
C ALA A 145 -0.03 -13.04 -29.77
N LEU A 146 -0.73 -12.32 -28.89
CA LEU A 146 -1.45 -11.13 -29.32
C LEU A 146 -0.47 -10.09 -29.89
N PRO A 147 -0.91 -9.27 -30.87
CA PRO A 147 -0.06 -8.26 -31.47
C PRO A 147 0.59 -7.35 -30.42
N ASP A 148 1.87 -7.04 -30.63
CA ASP A 148 2.68 -6.14 -29.79
C ASP A 148 2.80 -6.60 -28.32
N THR A 149 2.66 -7.90 -28.04
CA THR A 149 2.87 -8.49 -26.70
C THR A 149 4.04 -9.47 -26.70
N ALA A 150 4.69 -9.62 -25.54
CA ALA A 150 5.90 -10.42 -25.38
C ALA A 150 7.00 -10.04 -26.40
N ALA A 151 7.21 -8.73 -26.56
CA ALA A 151 8.09 -8.16 -27.56
C ALA A 151 8.87 -6.93 -27.07
N VAL A 152 9.92 -6.59 -27.83
CA VAL A 152 10.53 -5.26 -27.81
C VAL A 152 9.85 -4.40 -28.86
N LEU A 153 9.33 -3.26 -28.43
CA LEU A 153 8.60 -2.31 -29.25
C LEU A 153 9.40 -1.02 -29.41
N ARG A 154 9.28 -0.38 -30.56
CA ARG A 154 9.68 1.01 -30.78
C ARG A 154 8.50 1.93 -30.48
N VAL A 155 8.71 2.95 -29.66
CA VAL A 155 7.71 3.95 -29.32
C VAL A 155 7.68 5.04 -30.38
N LEU A 156 6.50 5.28 -30.96
CA LEU A 156 6.24 6.33 -31.95
C LEU A 156 5.23 7.33 -31.38
N GLN A 157 4.97 8.42 -32.10
CA GLN A 157 3.91 9.35 -31.69
C GLN A 157 2.54 8.72 -31.95
N GLY A 158 1.81 8.40 -30.89
CA GLY A 158 0.45 7.86 -30.90
C GLY A 158 0.36 6.35 -31.08
N SER A 159 1.48 5.65 -31.30
CA SER A 159 1.49 4.20 -31.54
C SER A 159 2.82 3.56 -31.14
N VAL A 160 2.87 2.25 -31.25
CA VAL A 160 4.08 1.44 -31.13
C VAL A 160 4.31 0.64 -32.42
N LEU A 161 5.52 0.15 -32.60
CA LEU A 161 5.89 -0.76 -33.68
C LEU A 161 6.66 -1.93 -33.07
N GLU A 162 6.18 -3.15 -33.26
CA GLU A 162 6.94 -4.35 -32.92
C GLU A 162 8.27 -4.41 -33.67
N VAL A 163 9.37 -4.55 -32.93
CA VAL A 163 10.72 -4.66 -33.49
C VAL A 163 11.20 -6.10 -33.43
N VAL A 164 11.08 -6.74 -32.28
CA VAL A 164 11.47 -8.14 -32.08
C VAL A 164 10.45 -8.87 -31.18
N PRO A 165 9.75 -9.90 -31.70
CA PRO A 165 8.84 -10.73 -30.90
C PRO A 165 9.61 -11.78 -30.11
N LEU A 166 9.81 -11.57 -28.81
CA LEU A 166 10.57 -12.48 -27.95
C LEU A 166 9.81 -13.78 -27.65
N TRP A 167 8.48 -13.79 -27.74
CA TRP A 167 7.69 -15.02 -27.72
C TRP A 167 8.14 -16.04 -28.80
N LYS A 168 8.53 -15.55 -29.98
CA LYS A 168 9.03 -16.42 -31.05
C LYS A 168 10.34 -17.10 -30.67
N LEU A 169 11.26 -16.34 -30.06
CA LEU A 169 12.54 -16.87 -29.55
C LEU A 169 12.30 -17.95 -28.49
N GLU A 170 11.40 -17.68 -27.55
CA GLU A 170 11.03 -18.61 -26.48
C GLU A 170 10.44 -19.91 -27.04
N LYS A 171 9.50 -19.83 -27.98
CA LYS A 171 8.93 -21.02 -28.63
C LYS A 171 9.96 -21.87 -29.37
N GLU A 172 10.92 -21.23 -30.02
CA GLU A 172 11.91 -21.92 -30.86
C GLU A 172 13.02 -22.58 -30.02
N LEU A 173 13.42 -21.94 -28.92
CA LEU A 173 14.61 -22.35 -28.16
C LEU A 173 14.30 -22.95 -26.79
N ASN A 174 13.22 -22.50 -26.11
CA ASN A 174 12.90 -22.80 -24.71
C ASN A 174 14.17 -22.89 -23.82
N PRO A 175 14.90 -21.78 -23.64
CA PRO A 175 16.28 -21.83 -23.18
C PRO A 175 16.45 -22.41 -21.77
N ASP A 176 15.45 -22.22 -20.88
CA ASP A 176 15.46 -22.77 -19.52
C ASP A 176 15.02 -24.24 -19.46
N GLY A 177 14.41 -24.76 -20.55
CA GLY A 177 13.93 -26.13 -20.68
C GLY A 177 12.65 -26.44 -19.91
N TYR A 178 11.96 -25.42 -19.39
CA TYR A 178 10.74 -25.57 -18.58
C TYR A 178 9.51 -25.12 -19.38
N VAL A 179 8.52 -24.49 -18.73
CA VAL A 179 7.28 -24.06 -19.40
C VAL A 179 7.54 -22.86 -20.30
N LEU A 180 6.92 -22.85 -21.48
CA LEU A 180 7.02 -21.77 -22.46
C LEU A 180 6.31 -20.51 -21.95
N GLU A 181 7.09 -19.48 -21.65
CA GLU A 181 6.61 -18.18 -21.19
C GLU A 181 7.59 -17.07 -21.58
N SER A 182 7.08 -16.00 -22.21
CA SER A 182 7.86 -14.79 -22.45
C SER A 182 7.20 -13.61 -21.77
N HIS A 183 7.96 -12.89 -20.97
CA HIS A 183 7.62 -11.63 -20.34
C HIS A 183 8.87 -10.73 -20.37
N PRO A 184 9.11 -10.00 -21.47
CA PRO A 184 10.17 -9.02 -21.53
C PRO A 184 9.90 -7.94 -20.47
N TYR A 185 10.80 -7.79 -19.51
CA TYR A 185 10.56 -6.92 -18.37
C TYR A 185 11.64 -5.83 -18.31
N GLY A 186 12.86 -6.15 -17.85
CA GLY A 186 13.99 -5.22 -17.79
C GLY A 186 14.46 -4.81 -19.19
N LEU A 187 14.85 -3.54 -19.39
CA LEU A 187 15.38 -3.05 -20.66
C LEU A 187 16.49 -2.01 -20.44
N THR A 188 17.60 -2.15 -21.15
CA THR A 188 18.67 -1.13 -21.23
C THR A 188 19.32 -1.12 -22.61
N ALA A 189 19.87 0.03 -22.98
CA ALA A 189 20.80 0.11 -24.11
C ALA A 189 22.21 -0.26 -23.63
N GLY A 190 22.93 -1.04 -24.45
CA GLY A 190 24.33 -1.36 -24.25
C GLY A 190 25.27 -0.37 -24.93
N PRO A 191 26.54 -0.28 -24.49
CA PRO A 191 27.54 0.60 -25.09
C PRO A 191 27.93 0.18 -26.51
N ASP A 192 27.56 -1.03 -26.93
CA ASP A 192 27.76 -1.58 -28.27
C ASP A 192 26.65 -1.20 -29.28
N GLY A 193 25.65 -0.42 -28.84
CA GLY A 193 24.56 0.03 -29.69
C GLY A 193 23.43 -1.00 -29.84
N LEU A 194 23.37 -2.00 -28.96
CA LEU A 194 22.31 -3.01 -28.91
C LEU A 194 21.41 -2.80 -27.68
N LEU A 195 20.25 -3.44 -27.67
CA LEU A 195 19.38 -3.50 -26.49
C LEU A 195 19.61 -4.80 -25.72
N TYR A 196 19.44 -4.74 -24.41
CA TYR A 196 19.53 -5.90 -23.52
C TYR A 196 18.25 -5.99 -22.69
N VAL A 197 17.68 -7.19 -22.63
CA VAL A 197 16.39 -7.48 -22.03
C VAL A 197 16.56 -8.49 -20.91
N ALA A 198 16.08 -8.13 -19.72
CA ALA A 198 15.83 -9.10 -18.65
C ALA A 198 14.50 -9.78 -18.96
N GLU A 199 14.56 -10.99 -19.50
CA GLU A 199 13.40 -11.74 -19.96
C GLU A 199 12.84 -12.56 -18.79
N ALA A 200 11.90 -11.95 -18.06
CA ALA A 200 11.36 -12.48 -16.81
C ALA A 200 10.71 -13.86 -16.99
N GLY A 201 9.96 -14.01 -18.08
CA GLY A 201 9.20 -15.24 -18.38
C GLY A 201 10.07 -16.44 -18.71
N ALA A 202 11.12 -16.22 -19.50
CA ALA A 202 12.02 -17.26 -19.98
C ALA A 202 13.24 -17.47 -19.07
N ASN A 203 13.37 -16.71 -17.98
CA ASN A 203 14.53 -16.71 -17.09
C ASN A 203 15.86 -16.52 -17.85
N THR A 204 15.91 -15.57 -18.80
CA THR A 204 17.12 -15.31 -19.61
C THR A 204 17.51 -13.84 -19.65
N LEU A 205 18.77 -13.61 -20.04
CA LEU A 205 19.24 -12.32 -20.54
C LEU A 205 19.32 -12.40 -22.07
N VAL A 206 18.64 -11.50 -22.76
CA VAL A 206 18.55 -11.48 -24.23
C VAL A 206 19.17 -10.18 -24.76
N GLN A 207 20.05 -10.30 -25.75
CA GLN A 207 20.55 -9.20 -26.56
C GLN A 207 19.67 -9.04 -27.81
N VAL A 208 19.33 -7.81 -28.16
CA VAL A 208 18.44 -7.44 -29.25
C VAL A 208 19.13 -6.44 -30.18
N ASP A 209 19.23 -6.79 -31.46
CA ASP A 209 19.64 -5.88 -32.52
C ASP A 209 18.41 -5.34 -33.23
N VAL A 210 18.12 -4.06 -33.01
CA VAL A 210 16.96 -3.36 -33.57
C VAL A 210 17.10 -3.07 -35.07
N VAL A 211 18.33 -3.09 -35.62
CA VAL A 211 18.58 -2.84 -37.05
C VAL A 211 18.32 -4.10 -37.85
N SER A 212 18.87 -5.23 -37.40
CA SER A 212 18.63 -6.54 -38.03
C SER A 212 17.34 -7.22 -37.58
N GLN A 213 16.67 -6.69 -36.55
CA GLN A 213 15.48 -7.25 -35.91
C GLN A 213 15.70 -8.69 -35.43
N THR A 214 16.85 -8.94 -34.80
CA THR A 214 17.22 -10.25 -34.28
C THR A 214 17.44 -10.21 -32.77
N ALA A 215 17.28 -11.37 -32.12
CA ALA A 215 17.57 -11.57 -30.72
C ALA A 215 18.47 -12.78 -30.50
N LYS A 216 19.30 -12.70 -29.44
CA LYS A 216 20.22 -13.75 -29.03
C LYS A 216 20.19 -13.89 -27.51
N VAL A 217 20.02 -15.13 -27.03
CA VAL A 217 20.20 -15.44 -25.60
C VAL A 217 21.68 -15.32 -25.24
N ILE A 218 21.97 -14.52 -24.22
CA ILE A 218 23.33 -14.31 -23.68
C ILE A 218 23.56 -15.20 -22.46
N ALA A 219 22.57 -15.30 -21.57
CA ALA A 219 22.64 -16.13 -20.38
C ALA A 219 21.28 -16.72 -20.03
N VAL A 220 21.30 -17.87 -19.36
CA VAL A 220 20.13 -18.54 -18.76
C VAL A 220 20.33 -18.57 -17.25
N PHE A 221 19.31 -18.15 -16.50
CA PHE A 221 19.34 -18.15 -15.04
C PHE A 221 18.73 -19.45 -14.51
N TYR A 222 19.47 -20.15 -13.65
CA TYR A 222 19.04 -21.40 -13.04
C TYR A 222 18.44 -21.20 -11.65
N GLY A 223 17.67 -22.19 -11.22
CA GLY A 223 16.79 -22.11 -10.05
C GLY A 223 17.52 -21.74 -8.77
N ILE A 224 16.81 -20.99 -7.94
CA ILE A 224 17.31 -20.55 -6.63
C ILE A 224 16.72 -21.50 -5.58
N PRO A 225 17.52 -22.03 -4.63
CA PRO A 225 16.99 -22.92 -3.60
C PRO A 225 15.74 -22.35 -2.92
N GLY A 226 14.68 -23.17 -2.84
CA GLY A 226 13.38 -22.77 -2.31
C GLY A 226 12.79 -23.84 -1.37
N PRO A 227 11.89 -23.47 -0.45
CA PRO A 227 11.33 -24.40 0.53
C PRO A 227 10.17 -25.24 0.00
N LEU A 228 9.61 -24.87 -1.16
CA LEU A 228 8.41 -25.49 -1.73
C LEU A 228 8.72 -26.13 -3.09
N PRO A 229 8.12 -27.30 -3.41
CA PRO A 229 8.18 -27.87 -4.73
C PRO A 229 7.55 -26.94 -5.77
N ASN A 230 8.32 -26.51 -6.76
CA ASN A 230 7.85 -25.61 -7.81
C ASN A 230 7.34 -26.42 -9.02
N PRO A 231 6.02 -26.42 -9.32
CA PRO A 231 5.47 -27.17 -10.46
C PRO A 231 6.00 -26.67 -11.81
N TYR A 232 6.43 -25.40 -11.89
CA TYR A 232 7.02 -24.82 -13.09
C TYR A 232 8.46 -25.24 -13.34
N ARG A 233 9.11 -25.82 -12.32
CA ARG A 233 10.44 -26.42 -12.39
C ARG A 233 10.42 -27.94 -12.21
N GLY A 234 9.36 -28.60 -12.65
CA GLY A 234 9.22 -30.05 -12.56
C GLY A 234 9.14 -30.60 -11.13
N GLY A 235 8.72 -29.76 -10.17
CA GLY A 235 8.61 -30.13 -8.75
C GLY A 235 9.91 -30.01 -7.95
N ALA A 236 10.97 -29.42 -8.51
CA ALA A 236 12.20 -29.15 -7.78
C ALA A 236 11.96 -28.20 -6.60
N LEU A 237 12.77 -28.32 -5.54
CA LEU A 237 12.78 -27.41 -4.38
C LEU A 237 13.54 -26.11 -4.73
N GLU A 238 13.04 -25.42 -5.74
CA GLU A 238 13.66 -24.24 -6.33
C GLU A 238 12.61 -23.18 -6.67
N SER A 239 12.88 -21.94 -6.30
CA SER A 239 12.18 -20.76 -6.81
C SER A 239 12.69 -20.40 -8.21
N ASP A 240 11.80 -19.85 -9.03
CA ASP A 240 12.19 -19.33 -10.35
C ASP A 240 13.09 -18.10 -10.21
N PRO A 241 14.21 -18.02 -10.96
CA PRO A 241 15.16 -16.93 -10.88
C PRO A 241 14.74 -15.78 -11.81
N VAL A 242 13.65 -15.08 -11.50
CA VAL A 242 13.03 -14.12 -12.45
C VAL A 242 13.92 -12.90 -12.64
N PRO A 243 14.51 -12.65 -13.83
CA PRO A 243 15.29 -11.45 -14.07
C PRO A 243 14.36 -10.24 -14.27
N THR A 244 14.63 -9.14 -13.57
CA THR A 244 13.73 -7.96 -13.51
C THR A 244 14.39 -6.65 -13.94
N GLY A 245 15.69 -6.50 -13.71
CA GLY A 245 16.45 -5.31 -14.07
C GLY A 245 17.72 -5.71 -14.79
N VAL A 246 18.18 -4.88 -15.71
CA VAL A 246 19.44 -5.07 -16.43
C VAL A 246 20.12 -3.73 -16.64
N THR A 247 21.42 -3.66 -16.39
CA THR A 247 22.24 -2.46 -16.60
C THR A 247 23.70 -2.82 -16.85
N PHE A 248 24.47 -1.87 -17.36
CA PHE A 248 25.92 -2.00 -17.51
C PHE A 248 26.61 -1.25 -16.38
N GLY A 249 27.54 -1.91 -15.69
CA GLY A 249 28.41 -1.24 -14.72
C GLY A 249 29.47 -0.38 -15.40
N ALA A 250 30.12 0.47 -14.62
CA ALA A 250 31.24 1.29 -15.10
C ALA A 250 32.44 0.46 -15.61
N ASP A 251 32.51 -0.81 -15.23
CA ASP A 251 33.50 -1.79 -15.68
C ASP A 251 33.13 -2.48 -17.02
N GLY A 252 31.98 -2.16 -17.59
CA GLY A 252 31.49 -2.73 -18.84
C GLY A 252 30.86 -4.13 -18.72
N ARG A 253 30.72 -4.67 -17.51
CA ARG A 253 29.99 -5.93 -17.27
C ARG A 253 28.49 -5.69 -17.19
N ILE A 254 27.72 -6.74 -17.46
CA ILE A 254 26.25 -6.69 -17.38
C ILE A 254 25.83 -7.14 -15.99
N TYR A 255 24.99 -6.35 -15.34
CA TYR A 255 24.39 -6.69 -14.05
C TYR A 255 22.90 -6.91 -14.22
N VAL A 256 22.37 -7.95 -13.56
CA VAL A 256 20.96 -8.33 -13.64
C VAL A 256 20.41 -8.54 -12.23
N SER A 257 19.28 -7.92 -11.91
CA SER A 257 18.57 -8.20 -10.65
C SER A 257 17.63 -9.39 -10.83
N LEU A 258 17.58 -10.26 -9.83
CA LEU A 258 16.69 -11.41 -9.79
C LEU A 258 15.65 -11.26 -8.68
N LEU A 259 14.39 -11.56 -9.00
CA LEU A 259 13.27 -11.68 -8.08
C LEU A 259 12.88 -13.16 -7.99
N PRO A 260 13.31 -13.90 -6.96
CA PRO A 260 12.89 -15.27 -6.78
C PRO A 260 11.39 -15.36 -6.62
N GLY A 261 10.77 -16.34 -7.30
CA GLY A 261 9.33 -16.55 -7.22
C GLY A 261 8.81 -16.86 -5.80
N PHE A 262 7.48 -16.92 -5.68
CA PHE A 262 6.77 -17.25 -4.43
C PHE A 262 7.45 -18.41 -3.68
N PRO A 263 7.68 -18.30 -2.35
CA PRO A 263 7.05 -17.36 -1.41
C PRO A 263 7.80 -16.05 -1.14
N PHE A 264 8.65 -15.57 -2.06
CA PHE A 264 9.37 -14.28 -1.92
C PHE A 264 10.17 -14.16 -0.63
N LEU A 265 10.88 -15.22 -0.25
CA LEU A 265 11.60 -15.28 1.01
C LEU A 265 12.52 -14.05 1.19
N PRO A 266 12.48 -13.37 2.34
CA PRO A 266 13.46 -12.33 2.65
C PRO A 266 14.89 -12.85 2.48
N GLY A 267 15.73 -12.04 1.83
CA GLY A 267 17.14 -12.38 1.55
C GLY A 267 17.38 -13.28 0.33
N SER A 268 16.32 -13.78 -0.32
CA SER A 268 16.48 -14.69 -1.47
C SER A 268 16.86 -14.01 -2.78
N ALA A 269 16.57 -12.71 -2.92
CA ALA A 269 16.87 -11.96 -4.14
C ALA A 269 18.36 -11.60 -4.19
N LYS A 270 18.85 -11.35 -5.41
CA LYS A 270 20.26 -11.04 -5.65
C LYS A 270 20.45 -10.23 -6.92
N VAL A 271 21.61 -9.60 -7.02
CA VAL A 271 22.15 -9.07 -8.27
C VAL A 271 23.27 -10.00 -8.72
N VAL A 272 23.22 -10.41 -9.98
CA VAL A 272 24.25 -11.23 -10.61
C VAL A 272 25.01 -10.39 -11.65
N VAL A 273 26.25 -10.76 -11.90
CA VAL A 273 27.07 -10.23 -12.98
C VAL A 273 27.17 -11.29 -14.08
N VAL A 274 27.08 -10.86 -15.34
CA VAL A 274 27.10 -11.70 -16.53
C VAL A 274 28.25 -11.28 -17.45
N ASP A 275 29.07 -12.24 -17.85
CA ASP A 275 30.05 -12.01 -18.92
C ASP A 275 29.32 -11.89 -20.27
N PRO A 276 29.42 -10.74 -20.97
CA PRO A 276 28.67 -10.50 -22.20
C PRO A 276 29.09 -11.37 -23.39
N VAL A 277 30.25 -12.05 -23.31
CA VAL A 277 30.81 -12.89 -24.37
C VAL A 277 30.64 -14.36 -24.04
N ALA A 278 31.07 -14.78 -22.86
CA ALA A 278 31.01 -16.17 -22.42
C ALA A 278 29.61 -16.58 -21.95
N GLY A 279 28.81 -15.64 -21.42
CA GLY A 279 27.52 -15.91 -20.81
C GLY A 279 27.61 -16.47 -19.39
N ASP A 280 28.80 -16.48 -18.79
CA ASP A 280 29.03 -16.94 -17.42
C ASP A 280 28.31 -16.00 -16.43
N VAL A 281 27.66 -16.59 -15.42
CA VAL A 281 26.86 -15.87 -14.42
C VAL A 281 27.47 -16.08 -13.04
N GLU A 282 27.74 -15.00 -12.32
CA GLU A 282 28.26 -15.01 -10.95
C GLU A 282 27.42 -14.11 -10.03
N ASP A 283 27.31 -14.48 -8.75
CA ASP A 283 26.63 -13.65 -7.76
C ASP A 283 27.48 -12.41 -7.46
N TYR A 284 26.85 -11.22 -7.49
CA TYR A 284 27.50 -9.95 -7.16
C TYR A 284 27.03 -9.42 -5.80
N ALA A 285 25.70 -9.32 -5.59
CA ALA A 285 25.11 -8.88 -4.33
C ALA A 285 24.04 -9.87 -3.87
N THR A 286 24.05 -10.24 -2.60
CA THR A 286 23.19 -11.25 -1.99
C THR A 286 22.40 -10.65 -0.82
N ASP A 287 21.53 -11.45 -0.20
CA ASP A 287 20.68 -11.02 0.92
C ASP A 287 19.76 -9.83 0.58
N LEU A 288 19.28 -9.78 -0.66
CA LEU A 288 18.32 -8.78 -1.12
C LEU A 288 16.91 -9.38 -1.12
N THR A 289 15.90 -8.53 -1.26
CA THR A 289 14.49 -8.97 -1.25
C THR A 289 13.72 -8.29 -2.39
N MET A 290 12.95 -9.08 -3.14
CA MET A 290 11.95 -8.63 -4.12
C MET A 290 12.42 -7.48 -5.04
N LEU A 291 13.52 -7.69 -5.77
CA LEU A 291 14.09 -6.66 -6.64
C LEU A 291 13.29 -6.52 -7.94
N THR A 292 12.73 -5.35 -8.21
CA THR A 292 11.97 -5.10 -9.46
C THR A 292 12.75 -4.32 -10.49
N ASP A 293 13.81 -3.61 -10.13
CA ASP A 293 14.60 -2.83 -11.09
C ASP A 293 16.05 -2.70 -10.65
N LEU A 294 16.92 -2.38 -11.61
CA LEU A 294 18.35 -2.18 -11.40
C LEU A 294 18.89 -1.15 -12.40
N ARG A 295 19.60 -0.13 -11.91
CA ARG A 295 20.23 0.91 -12.71
C ARG A 295 21.62 1.26 -12.20
N THR A 296 22.54 1.53 -13.11
CA THR A 296 23.77 2.27 -12.81
C THR A 296 23.45 3.76 -12.80
N ALA A 297 23.79 4.44 -11.71
CA ALA A 297 23.57 5.88 -11.57
C ALA A 297 24.82 6.69 -11.99
N PRO A 298 24.75 8.03 -12.09
CA PRO A 298 25.86 8.87 -12.56
C PRO A 298 27.10 8.86 -11.66
N ASP A 299 26.99 8.42 -10.41
CA ASP A 299 28.14 8.18 -9.52
C ASP A 299 28.92 6.90 -9.86
N GLY A 300 28.43 6.12 -10.85
CA GLY A 300 29.03 4.86 -11.31
C GLY A 300 28.59 3.63 -10.51
N GLU A 301 27.67 3.80 -9.55
CA GLU A 301 27.25 2.76 -8.62
C GLU A 301 25.91 2.15 -9.05
N LEU A 302 25.64 0.94 -8.55
CA LEU A 302 24.41 0.22 -8.83
C LEU A 302 23.33 0.56 -7.80
N TYR A 303 22.11 0.76 -8.28
CA TYR A 303 20.93 1.00 -7.46
C TYR A 303 19.80 0.08 -7.89
N ALA A 304 19.16 -0.57 -6.92
CA ALA A 304 18.05 -1.48 -7.14
C ALA A 304 16.77 -1.00 -6.43
N VAL A 305 15.62 -1.45 -6.91
CA VAL A 305 14.32 -1.20 -6.26
C VAL A 305 13.86 -2.46 -5.56
N ARG A 306 13.63 -2.39 -4.24
CA ARG A 306 12.89 -3.39 -3.49
C ARG A 306 11.41 -3.02 -3.51
N PHE A 307 10.59 -3.89 -4.05
CA PHE A 307 9.14 -3.71 -4.15
C PHE A 307 8.45 -3.67 -2.79
N GLY A 308 8.89 -4.52 -1.85
CA GLY A 308 8.34 -4.61 -0.51
C GLY A 308 8.94 -5.78 0.25
N ILE A 309 8.46 -5.97 1.48
CA ILE A 309 8.73 -7.11 2.34
C ILE A 309 7.40 -7.79 2.61
N PHE A 310 7.33 -9.08 2.28
CA PHE A 310 6.14 -9.89 2.45
C PHE A 310 6.42 -10.90 3.57
N THR A 311 5.47 -11.05 4.48
CA THR A 311 5.51 -12.05 5.56
C THR A 311 4.36 -13.02 5.38
N ASP A 312 4.25 -14.00 6.27
CA ASP A 312 3.10 -14.92 6.31
C ASP A 312 1.78 -14.18 6.58
N GLU A 313 1.83 -12.95 7.09
CA GLU A 313 0.69 -12.07 7.36
C GLU A 313 0.35 -11.17 6.15
N GLY A 314 1.14 -11.23 5.07
CA GLY A 314 0.96 -10.44 3.86
C GLY A 314 2.02 -9.35 3.66
N PRO A 315 1.79 -8.40 2.73
CA PRO A 315 2.73 -7.31 2.46
C PRO A 315 2.81 -6.34 3.64
N ILE A 316 4.03 -6.04 4.11
CA ILE A 316 4.25 -4.97 5.08
C ILE A 316 4.04 -3.63 4.36
N PRO A 317 3.09 -2.77 4.80
CA PRO A 317 2.84 -1.48 4.16
C PRO A 317 4.10 -0.61 4.11
N ASN A 318 4.33 0.08 2.98
CA ASN A 318 5.43 1.03 2.79
C ASN A 318 6.85 0.44 3.06
N SER A 319 7.02 -0.86 2.90
CA SER A 319 8.32 -1.54 3.11
C SER A 319 9.25 -1.50 1.90
N GLY A 320 8.80 -0.89 0.79
CA GLY A 320 9.60 -0.70 -0.42
C GLY A 320 10.74 0.29 -0.22
N ALA A 321 11.79 0.13 -1.02
CA ALA A 321 13.00 0.94 -0.92
C ALA A 321 13.76 1.08 -2.26
N VAL A 322 14.57 2.13 -2.37
CA VAL A 322 15.70 2.17 -3.30
C VAL A 322 16.96 1.82 -2.51
N ILE A 323 17.75 0.92 -3.06
CA ILE A 323 18.92 0.29 -2.43
C ILE A 323 20.16 0.65 -3.25
N ARG A 324 21.20 1.19 -2.62
CA ARG A 324 22.54 1.23 -3.22
C ARG A 324 23.16 -0.15 -3.06
N VAL A 325 23.47 -0.79 -4.18
CA VAL A 325 23.90 -2.19 -4.23
C VAL A 325 25.40 -2.27 -4.05
N GLY A 326 25.82 -2.95 -2.98
CA GLY A 326 27.22 -3.29 -2.70
C GLY A 326 27.48 -4.77 -2.93
N GLU A 327 28.74 -5.13 -3.18
CA GLU A 327 29.16 -6.52 -3.35
C GLU A 327 28.90 -7.36 -2.08
N GLY A 328 28.48 -8.61 -2.24
CA GLY A 328 28.06 -9.49 -1.15
C GLY A 328 26.84 -8.91 -0.40
N GLU A 329 26.95 -8.84 0.93
CA GLU A 329 25.87 -8.38 1.83
C GLU A 329 26.06 -6.92 2.27
N THR A 330 26.71 -6.09 1.44
CA THR A 330 27.07 -4.70 1.81
C THR A 330 26.10 -3.64 1.30
N SER A 331 24.96 -4.06 0.72
CA SER A 331 23.94 -3.17 0.17
C SER A 331 23.24 -2.33 1.24
N GLN A 332 22.81 -1.12 0.88
CA GLN A 332 22.25 -0.13 1.82
C GLN A 332 20.97 0.52 1.28
N ASP A 333 19.92 0.56 2.08
CA ASP A 333 18.71 1.33 1.77
C ASP A 333 19.01 2.84 1.77
N VAL A 334 18.79 3.51 0.63
CA VAL A 334 19.01 4.96 0.47
C VAL A 334 17.71 5.76 0.38
N ILE A 335 16.61 5.12 -0.04
CA ILE A 335 15.25 5.68 0.06
C ILE A 335 14.37 4.60 0.68
N THR A 336 13.67 4.91 1.76
CA THR A 336 12.80 3.96 2.50
C THR A 336 11.38 4.49 2.60
N GLY A 337 10.42 3.63 2.97
CA GLY A 337 9.03 4.06 3.19
C GLY A 337 8.20 4.14 1.91
N LEU A 338 8.64 3.50 0.81
CA LEU A 338 7.99 3.60 -0.48
C LEU A 338 6.84 2.58 -0.57
N PRO A 339 5.62 3.00 -0.99
CA PRO A 339 4.53 2.08 -1.27
C PRO A 339 4.73 1.43 -2.65
N PHE A 340 5.00 0.13 -2.66
CA PHE A 340 5.08 -0.69 -3.88
C PHE A 340 5.85 -0.02 -5.05
N PRO A 341 7.10 0.42 -4.85
CA PRO A 341 7.90 0.99 -5.91
C PRO A 341 8.28 -0.07 -6.95
N THR A 342 8.35 0.32 -8.22
CA THR A 342 8.60 -0.63 -9.33
C THR A 342 9.87 -0.34 -10.10
N SER A 343 10.28 0.93 -10.23
CA SER A 343 11.42 1.36 -11.04
C SER A 343 12.07 2.63 -10.51
N VAL A 344 13.35 2.77 -10.78
CA VAL A 344 14.15 3.96 -10.49
C VAL A 344 14.97 4.34 -11.72
N ASP A 345 15.18 5.64 -11.93
CA ASP A 345 16.22 6.15 -12.81
C ASP A 345 16.77 7.49 -12.31
N PHE A 346 17.89 7.95 -12.85
CA PHE A 346 18.62 9.10 -12.33
C PHE A 346 18.89 10.15 -13.41
N ASP A 347 18.74 11.43 -13.06
CA ASP A 347 19.30 12.49 -13.91
C ASP A 347 20.80 12.68 -13.66
N ILE A 348 21.47 13.44 -14.54
CA ILE A 348 22.91 13.71 -14.50
C ILE A 348 23.42 14.32 -13.18
N ASN A 349 22.53 14.91 -12.37
CA ASN A 349 22.89 15.50 -11.07
C ASN A 349 22.75 14.49 -9.91
N GLY A 350 22.39 13.24 -10.20
CA GLY A 350 22.19 12.19 -9.21
C GLY A 350 20.84 12.26 -8.50
N ASN A 351 19.84 12.97 -9.05
CA ASN A 351 18.49 12.93 -8.49
C ASN A 351 17.78 11.66 -8.95
N ALA A 352 17.16 10.94 -8.02
CA ALA A 352 16.42 9.72 -8.31
C ALA A 352 14.96 10.05 -8.68
N TYR A 353 14.44 9.41 -9.70
CA TYR A 353 13.03 9.38 -10.07
C TYR A 353 12.52 7.98 -9.80
N VAL A 354 11.53 7.84 -8.94
CA VAL A 354 11.03 6.54 -8.47
C VAL A 354 9.55 6.42 -8.78
N THR A 355 9.14 5.35 -9.44
CA THR A 355 7.72 5.00 -9.58
C THR A 355 7.22 4.39 -8.28
N ILE A 356 6.05 4.80 -7.80
CA ILE A 356 5.39 4.24 -6.61
C ILE A 356 3.93 3.90 -6.91
N ASN A 357 3.33 3.07 -6.05
CA ASN A 357 1.99 2.50 -6.25
C ASN A 357 1.90 1.78 -7.61
N GLY A 358 2.96 1.03 -7.95
CA GLY A 358 3.05 0.30 -9.22
C GLY A 358 2.40 -1.09 -9.20
N ALA A 359 1.99 -1.58 -8.02
CA ALA A 359 1.22 -2.81 -7.90
C ALA A 359 -0.15 -2.63 -8.56
N SER A 360 -0.53 -3.55 -9.46
CA SER A 360 -1.82 -3.58 -10.17
C SER A 360 -3.05 -3.81 -9.26
N VAL A 361 -2.86 -3.77 -7.94
CA VAL A 361 -3.86 -4.06 -6.89
C VAL A 361 -4.49 -2.78 -6.32
N GLY A 362 -4.02 -1.60 -6.74
CA GLY A 362 -4.58 -0.31 -6.33
C GLY A 362 -5.65 0.21 -7.29
N GLU A 363 -6.53 1.09 -6.80
CA GLU A 363 -7.43 1.86 -7.67
C GLU A 363 -6.64 2.52 -8.81
N PRO A 364 -7.11 2.43 -10.07
CA PRO A 364 -6.55 3.18 -11.19
C PRO A 364 -6.30 4.65 -10.83
N GLY A 365 -5.18 5.20 -11.28
CA GLY A 365 -4.82 6.60 -11.06
C GLY A 365 -4.03 6.90 -9.78
N ARG A 366 -3.75 5.89 -8.94
CA ARG A 366 -2.93 6.10 -7.71
C ARG A 366 -1.42 6.08 -7.94
N GLY A 367 -0.97 5.60 -9.10
CA GLY A 367 0.44 5.55 -9.46
C GLY A 367 1.07 6.94 -9.60
N LYS A 368 2.29 7.08 -9.10
CA LYS A 368 3.05 8.35 -9.15
C LYS A 368 4.50 8.13 -9.57
N VAL A 369 5.15 9.23 -9.99
CA VAL A 369 6.61 9.35 -10.04
C VAL A 369 7.07 10.43 -9.08
N ILE A 370 7.97 10.07 -8.18
CA ILE A 370 8.53 10.96 -7.16
C ILE A 370 10.01 11.22 -7.45
N ARG A 371 10.42 12.48 -7.41
CA ARG A 371 11.82 12.90 -7.51
C ARG A 371 12.43 13.12 -6.13
N PHE A 372 13.61 12.56 -5.91
CA PHE A 372 14.43 12.70 -4.71
C PHE A 372 15.76 13.36 -5.09
N GLU A 373 16.12 14.43 -4.40
CA GLU A 373 17.31 15.23 -4.73
C GLU A 373 18.58 14.56 -4.21
N GLY A 374 19.63 14.51 -5.04
CA GLY A 374 20.99 14.14 -4.60
C GLY A 374 21.10 12.77 -3.93
N VAL A 375 20.47 11.75 -4.50
CA VAL A 375 20.52 10.37 -3.99
C VAL A 375 21.80 9.68 -4.44
N ALA A 376 22.12 9.78 -5.72
CA ALA A 376 23.32 9.21 -6.33
C ALA A 376 24.48 10.21 -6.35
N VAL A 377 24.84 10.72 -5.17
CA VAL A 377 26.06 11.53 -4.97
C VAL A 377 26.87 10.96 -3.80
N PRO A 378 28.22 11.06 -3.83
CA PRO A 378 29.05 10.52 -2.76
C PRO A 378 28.68 11.07 -1.37
N GLY A 379 28.38 10.17 -0.44
CA GLY A 379 28.06 10.52 0.95
C GLY A 379 26.63 11.03 1.20
N ALA A 380 25.72 10.88 0.25
CA ALA A 380 24.31 11.21 0.45
C ALA A 380 23.70 10.45 1.64
N PRO A 381 22.95 11.13 2.54
CA PRO A 381 22.24 10.46 3.61
C PRO A 381 21.02 9.68 3.08
N SER A 382 20.58 8.67 3.83
CA SER A 382 19.33 7.98 3.52
C SER A 382 18.12 8.91 3.74
N THR A 383 17.13 8.77 2.87
CA THR A 383 15.88 9.53 2.92
C THR A 383 14.71 8.61 3.27
N ARG A 384 13.86 9.02 4.22
CA ARG A 384 12.59 8.33 4.49
C ARG A 384 11.47 9.08 3.78
N PHE A 385 10.83 8.41 2.84
CA PHE A 385 9.61 8.87 2.19
C PHE A 385 8.42 8.65 3.11
N VAL A 386 7.55 9.64 3.19
CA VAL A 386 6.22 9.52 3.77
C VAL A 386 5.25 10.13 2.77
N GLU A 387 4.42 9.28 2.16
CA GLU A 387 3.35 9.76 1.29
C GLU A 387 2.38 10.58 2.14
N SER A 388 2.24 11.86 1.80
CA SER A 388 1.15 12.68 2.26
C SER A 388 -0.14 12.06 1.75
N ALA A 389 -1.07 11.78 2.66
CA ALA A 389 -2.39 11.32 2.27
C ALA A 389 -2.99 12.33 1.30
N THR A 390 -3.10 11.99 0.01
CA THR A 390 -3.65 12.86 -1.05
C THR A 390 -5.01 13.35 -0.61
N VAL A 391 -5.12 14.62 -0.22
CA VAL A 391 -6.40 15.24 0.15
C VAL A 391 -7.28 15.21 -1.09
N SER A 392 -8.20 14.25 -1.13
CA SER A 392 -9.34 14.26 -2.03
C SER A 392 -9.98 15.61 -1.82
N GLN A 393 -10.04 16.43 -2.87
CA GLN A 393 -10.73 17.71 -2.79
C GLN A 393 -12.25 17.55 -2.65
N HIS A 394 -12.76 16.32 -2.61
CA HIS A 394 -13.99 16.00 -1.89
C HIS A 394 -13.60 15.48 -0.50
N GLU A 395 -13.54 16.39 0.48
CA GLU A 395 -13.76 15.96 1.86
C GLU A 395 -15.17 15.37 1.92
N PRO A 396 -15.37 14.17 2.51
CA PRO A 396 -16.71 13.67 2.75
C PRO A 396 -17.52 14.72 3.52
N GLU A 397 -18.80 14.85 3.17
CA GLU A 397 -19.67 15.90 3.68
C GLU A 397 -19.62 15.96 5.22
N PHE A 398 -19.49 17.17 5.77
CA PHE A 398 -19.41 17.39 7.20
C PHE A 398 -20.79 17.16 7.83
N VAL A 399 -21.06 15.93 8.26
CA VAL A 399 -22.30 15.56 8.94
C VAL A 399 -22.16 15.84 10.44
N THR A 400 -22.97 16.76 10.95
CA THR A 400 -22.99 17.18 12.35
C THR A 400 -24.44 17.27 12.84
N GLY A 401 -24.63 17.28 14.16
CA GLY A 401 -25.95 17.23 14.79
C GLY A 401 -26.37 15.82 15.24
N CYS A 402 -27.16 15.78 16.30
CA CYS A 402 -27.53 14.54 16.98
C CYS A 402 -28.52 13.66 16.20
N ASP A 403 -29.17 14.17 15.16
CA ASP A 403 -30.13 13.41 14.35
C ASP A 403 -29.48 12.29 13.55
N SER A 404 -28.18 12.41 13.22
CA SER A 404 -27.41 11.38 12.54
C SER A 404 -26.76 10.36 13.49
N LEU A 405 -27.04 10.45 14.79
CA LEU A 405 -26.42 9.62 15.82
C LEU A 405 -27.46 8.84 16.62
N PRO A 406 -27.08 7.70 17.23
CA PRO A 406 -27.98 6.91 18.04
C PRO A 406 -28.49 7.71 19.25
N GLY A 407 -29.81 7.73 19.41
CA GLY A 407 -30.47 8.30 20.59
C GLY A 407 -30.24 7.47 21.86
N HIS A 408 -30.67 8.02 22.99
CA HIS A 408 -30.48 7.44 24.33
C HIS A 408 -30.81 5.95 24.44
N ASP A 409 -31.99 5.52 23.99
CA ASP A 409 -32.43 4.12 24.12
C ASP A 409 -31.55 3.14 23.33
N ALA A 410 -31.07 3.54 22.15
CA ALA A 410 -30.19 2.72 21.32
C ALA A 410 -28.81 2.55 21.99
N VAL A 411 -28.23 3.66 22.47
CA VAL A 411 -26.95 3.65 23.20
C VAL A 411 -27.07 2.82 24.48
N LYS A 412 -28.17 3.00 25.23
CA LYS A 412 -28.43 2.25 26.46
C LYS A 412 -28.57 0.76 26.18
N GLY A 413 -29.39 0.37 25.19
CA GLY A 413 -29.61 -1.03 24.84
C GLY A 413 -28.34 -1.73 24.34
N ALA A 414 -27.51 -1.04 23.53
CA ALA A 414 -26.21 -1.57 23.10
C ALA A 414 -25.26 -1.77 24.29
N LEU A 415 -25.16 -0.77 25.17
CA LEU A 415 -24.30 -0.83 26.35
C LEU A 415 -24.74 -1.94 27.33
N GLU A 416 -26.04 -2.06 27.62
CA GLU A 416 -26.59 -3.12 28.45
C GLU A 416 -26.31 -4.51 27.87
N ARG A 417 -26.49 -4.68 26.55
CA ARG A 417 -26.20 -5.93 25.84
C ARG A 417 -24.74 -6.35 25.99
N ILE A 418 -23.81 -5.43 25.70
CA ILE A 418 -22.37 -5.74 25.74
C ILE A 418 -21.90 -6.00 27.17
N VAL A 419 -22.34 -5.19 28.14
CA VAL A 419 -21.96 -5.38 29.55
C VAL A 419 -22.52 -6.69 30.09
N ALA A 420 -23.79 -7.02 29.81
CA ALA A 420 -24.42 -8.26 30.27
C ALA A 420 -23.86 -9.51 29.56
N GLY A 421 -23.41 -9.39 28.31
CA GLY A 421 -22.79 -10.47 27.54
C GLY A 421 -21.46 -10.97 28.12
N GLY A 422 -20.80 -10.17 28.96
CA GLY A 422 -19.53 -10.53 29.57
C GLY A 422 -18.37 -10.58 28.57
N ASN A 423 -17.30 -11.29 28.93
CA ASN A 423 -16.06 -11.39 28.13
C ASN A 423 -15.47 -10.02 27.74
N ASN A 424 -15.51 -9.07 28.68
CA ASN A 424 -14.96 -7.72 28.51
C ASN A 424 -13.67 -7.50 29.31
N SER A 425 -13.20 -8.53 30.02
CA SER A 425 -12.12 -8.45 31.01
C SER A 425 -12.39 -7.33 32.05
N GLY A 426 -11.37 -6.82 32.73
CA GLY A 426 -11.47 -5.81 33.77
C GLY A 426 -12.16 -6.29 35.04
N LEU A 427 -12.82 -5.36 35.71
CA LEU A 427 -13.50 -5.51 37.00
C LEU A 427 -14.92 -6.07 36.84
N GLY A 428 -15.48 -6.07 35.63
CA GLY A 428 -16.84 -6.53 35.37
C GLY A 428 -17.91 -5.54 35.86
N ASN A 429 -17.59 -4.24 35.88
CA ASN A 429 -18.48 -3.20 36.38
C ASN A 429 -19.58 -2.85 35.36
N HIS A 430 -20.68 -2.29 35.87
CA HIS A 430 -21.56 -1.48 35.02
C HIS A 430 -20.83 -0.20 34.59
N MET A 431 -21.23 0.37 33.46
CA MET A 431 -20.52 1.48 32.81
C MET A 431 -21.47 2.60 32.36
N TRP A 432 -20.88 3.75 32.09
CA TRP A 432 -21.48 4.89 31.40
C TRP A 432 -21.09 4.88 29.92
N ALA A 433 -21.99 5.37 29.07
CA ALA A 433 -21.72 5.69 27.68
C ALA A 433 -22.13 7.13 27.39
N THR A 434 -21.33 7.84 26.61
CA THR A 434 -21.64 9.18 26.09
C THR A 434 -21.37 9.19 24.60
N VAL A 435 -22.35 9.66 23.82
CA VAL A 435 -22.17 9.96 22.39
C VAL A 435 -22.13 11.47 22.21
N VAL A 436 -21.15 11.95 21.45
CA VAL A 436 -21.05 13.36 21.01
C VAL A 436 -21.09 13.43 19.50
N ASP A 437 -21.67 14.50 18.96
CA ASP A 437 -21.57 14.80 17.53
C ASP A 437 -20.21 15.35 17.14
N ARG A 438 -20.01 15.55 15.83
CA ARG A 438 -18.78 16.12 15.27
C ARG A 438 -18.42 17.47 15.89
N ASP A 439 -19.41 18.25 16.28
CA ASP A 439 -19.29 19.57 16.91
C ASP A 439 -19.00 19.52 18.42
N GLY A 440 -18.97 18.31 19.01
CA GLY A 440 -18.77 18.07 20.43
C GLY A 440 -20.01 18.28 21.29
N VAL A 441 -21.20 18.37 20.67
CA VAL A 441 -22.49 18.39 21.37
C VAL A 441 -22.78 16.99 21.90
N VAL A 442 -23.08 16.88 23.19
CA VAL A 442 -23.52 15.61 23.77
C VAL A 442 -24.92 15.27 23.25
N CYS A 443 -25.04 14.13 22.58
CA CYS A 443 -26.29 13.64 22.00
C CYS A 443 -27.01 12.63 22.88
N ALA A 444 -26.26 11.82 23.61
CA ALA A 444 -26.82 10.84 24.54
C ALA A 444 -25.85 10.54 25.68
N ILE A 445 -26.39 10.33 26.87
CA ILE A 445 -25.68 9.74 28.02
C ILE A 445 -26.54 8.62 28.58
N ALA A 446 -25.97 7.43 28.71
CA ALA A 446 -26.65 6.26 29.24
C ALA A 446 -25.75 5.48 30.22
N PHE A 447 -26.35 4.53 30.94
CA PHE A 447 -25.64 3.58 31.78
C PHE A 447 -26.25 2.18 31.71
N SER A 448 -25.46 1.15 31.99
CA SER A 448 -25.91 -0.26 31.90
C SER A 448 -26.49 -0.85 33.18
N GLY A 449 -26.29 -0.20 34.32
CA GLY A 449 -26.79 -0.70 35.60
C GLY A 449 -28.27 -0.40 35.82
N ALA A 450 -28.86 -1.03 36.84
CA ALA A 450 -30.27 -0.80 37.19
C ALA A 450 -30.58 0.65 37.61
N ASN A 451 -29.58 1.38 38.10
CA ASN A 451 -29.69 2.79 38.46
C ASN A 451 -28.32 3.50 38.36
N ARG A 452 -28.32 4.84 38.48
CA ARG A 452 -27.11 5.67 38.34
C ARG A 452 -25.95 5.34 39.31
N GLY A 453 -26.23 4.61 40.39
CA GLY A 453 -25.25 4.18 41.39
C GLY A 453 -24.72 2.76 41.19
N SER A 454 -25.21 2.02 40.20
CA SER A 454 -24.74 0.67 39.87
C SER A 454 -23.36 0.66 39.21
N GLN A 455 -22.93 1.80 38.67
CA GLN A 455 -21.63 2.06 38.07
C GLN A 455 -20.92 3.19 38.83
N TRP A 456 -19.61 3.37 38.61
CA TRP A 456 -18.88 4.45 39.28
C TRP A 456 -19.42 5.84 38.90
N PRO A 457 -19.82 6.69 39.86
CA PRO A 457 -20.37 8.01 39.56
C PRO A 457 -19.43 8.93 38.78
N GLY A 458 -18.11 8.75 38.95
CA GLY A 458 -17.10 9.49 38.18
C GLY A 458 -17.07 9.13 36.69
N GLY A 459 -17.61 7.97 36.31
CA GLY A 459 -17.61 7.49 34.93
C GLY A 459 -18.40 8.38 33.98
N ARG A 460 -19.48 9.05 34.43
CA ARG A 460 -20.30 9.95 33.57
C ARG A 460 -19.48 11.06 32.92
N LEU A 461 -18.61 11.73 33.68
CA LEU A 461 -17.80 12.83 33.12
C LEU A 461 -16.54 12.31 32.44
N LEU A 462 -16.06 11.12 32.79
CA LEU A 462 -14.96 10.49 32.07
C LEU A 462 -15.40 9.98 30.70
N SER A 463 -16.62 9.43 30.56
CA SER A 463 -17.17 9.04 29.25
C SER A 463 -17.34 10.26 28.35
N VAL A 464 -17.80 11.39 28.87
CA VAL A 464 -17.86 12.68 28.15
C VAL A 464 -16.47 13.12 27.65
N GLN A 465 -15.47 13.12 28.53
CA GLN A 465 -14.11 13.52 28.17
C GLN A 465 -13.45 12.58 27.16
N LYS A 466 -13.74 11.27 27.25
CA LYS A 466 -13.24 10.28 26.29
C LYS A 466 -13.90 10.44 24.91
N ALA A 467 -15.22 10.64 24.87
CA ALA A 467 -15.94 10.93 23.63
C ALA A 467 -15.42 12.23 22.99
N SER A 468 -15.30 13.30 23.78
CA SER A 468 -14.79 14.59 23.33
C SER A 468 -13.37 14.49 22.76
N ALA A 469 -12.49 13.75 23.44
CA ALA A 469 -11.13 13.50 22.98
C ALA A 469 -11.08 12.70 21.67
N ALA A 470 -11.78 11.57 21.59
CA ALA A 470 -11.81 10.76 20.37
C ALA A 470 -12.39 11.53 19.18
N ASN A 471 -13.42 12.36 19.40
CA ASN A 471 -13.96 13.25 18.39
C ASN A 471 -12.93 14.32 17.96
N ALA A 472 -12.30 15.00 18.90
CA ALA A 472 -11.41 16.13 18.61
C ALA A 472 -10.11 15.73 17.88
N PHE A 473 -9.62 14.50 18.10
CA PHE A 473 -8.33 14.04 17.56
C PHE A 473 -8.44 13.00 16.45
N SER A 474 -9.65 12.78 15.94
CA SER A 474 -9.86 11.97 14.74
C SER A 474 -10.24 12.86 13.55
N LEU A 475 -9.84 12.40 12.37
CA LEU A 475 -10.09 13.06 11.08
C LEU A 475 -10.76 12.07 10.13
N THR A 476 -11.29 12.58 9.01
CA THR A 476 -11.93 11.78 7.95
C THR A 476 -11.01 10.72 7.31
N ARG A 477 -9.72 10.72 7.65
CA ARG A 477 -8.68 9.84 7.09
C ARG A 477 -7.87 9.08 8.13
N LEU A 478 -8.09 9.37 9.41
CA LEU A 478 -7.35 8.76 10.51
C LEU A 478 -8.22 8.78 11.76
N ALA A 479 -8.55 7.59 12.24
CA ALA A 479 -9.21 7.38 13.52
C ALA A 479 -8.15 7.23 14.62
N LEU A 480 -8.35 7.92 15.73
CA LEU A 480 -7.54 7.74 16.95
C LEU A 480 -8.46 7.52 18.14
N SER A 481 -8.26 6.38 18.81
CA SER A 481 -8.88 6.16 20.11
C SER A 481 -8.17 6.97 21.19
N THR A 482 -8.84 7.18 22.32
CA THR A 482 -8.19 7.82 23.47
C THR A 482 -7.00 7.03 24.00
N SER A 483 -6.97 5.72 23.74
CA SER A 483 -5.84 4.85 24.09
C SER A 483 -4.59 5.19 23.28
N ASN A 484 -4.74 5.45 21.97
CA ASN A 484 -3.61 5.77 21.09
C ASN A 484 -2.93 7.10 21.45
N LEU A 485 -3.62 7.96 22.19
CA LEU A 485 -3.13 9.29 22.60
C LEU A 485 -2.30 9.23 23.90
N TYR A 486 -2.24 8.07 24.57
CA TYR A 486 -1.56 7.95 25.86
C TYR A 486 -0.07 8.30 25.77
N SER A 487 0.68 7.65 24.88
CA SER A 487 2.15 7.77 24.81
C SER A 487 2.61 9.17 24.47
N ALA A 488 2.02 9.78 23.44
CA ALA A 488 2.36 11.13 23.00
C ALA A 488 2.12 12.21 24.07
N THR A 489 1.22 11.95 25.03
CA THR A 489 0.88 12.91 26.10
C THR A 489 1.60 12.67 27.44
N GLN A 490 2.49 11.67 27.53
CA GLN A 490 3.35 11.48 28.70
C GLN A 490 4.45 12.55 28.77
N PRO A 491 5.08 12.78 29.94
CA PRO A 491 6.32 13.56 30.01
C PRO A 491 7.32 13.09 28.95
N GLU A 492 8.00 14.05 28.29
CA GLU A 492 8.88 13.83 27.13
C GLU A 492 8.19 13.44 25.81
N GLY A 493 6.88 13.21 25.81
CA GLY A 493 6.09 13.05 24.58
C GLY A 493 5.90 14.37 23.82
N ASN A 494 5.75 14.29 22.50
CA ASN A 494 5.61 15.47 21.63
C ASN A 494 4.26 16.21 21.79
N LEU A 495 3.27 15.60 22.44
CA LEU A 495 2.00 16.21 22.83
C LEU A 495 1.89 16.41 24.35
N TYR A 496 3.03 16.43 25.05
CA TYR A 496 3.05 16.74 26.47
C TYR A 496 2.46 18.14 26.72
N GLY A 497 1.49 18.23 27.63
CA GLY A 497 0.73 19.45 27.94
C GLY A 497 -0.66 19.53 27.30
N LEU A 498 -0.98 18.66 26.35
CA LEU A 498 -2.31 18.60 25.71
C LEU A 498 -3.45 18.48 26.73
N HIS A 499 -3.24 17.69 27.77
CA HIS A 499 -4.21 17.46 28.85
C HIS A 499 -4.61 18.73 29.63
N GLY A 500 -3.79 19.79 29.61
CA GLY A 500 -4.10 21.08 30.24
C GLY A 500 -4.74 22.10 29.29
N SER A 501 -4.78 21.82 27.99
CA SER A 501 -5.20 22.77 26.96
C SER A 501 -6.69 22.70 26.59
N ILE A 502 -7.38 21.65 27.03
CA ILE A 502 -8.80 21.40 26.72
C ILE A 502 -9.54 21.16 28.05
N PRO A 503 -9.84 22.23 28.81
CA PRO A 503 -10.51 22.09 30.10
C PRO A 503 -11.96 21.65 29.93
N LEU A 504 -12.45 20.86 30.90
CA LEU A 504 -13.87 20.54 31.06
C LEU A 504 -14.60 21.78 31.63
N ASP A 505 -15.70 22.19 31.03
CA ASP A 505 -16.58 23.21 31.60
C ASP A 505 -17.33 22.63 32.81
N THR A 506 -16.82 22.94 34.00
CA THR A 506 -17.37 22.45 35.27
C THR A 506 -18.78 22.95 35.55
N ALA A 507 -19.17 24.14 35.08
CA ALA A 507 -20.52 24.66 35.34
C ALA A 507 -21.57 23.79 34.63
N THR A 508 -21.29 23.45 33.37
CA THR A 508 -22.13 22.58 32.54
C THR A 508 -22.05 21.12 32.99
N ALA A 509 -20.85 20.61 33.31
CA ALA A 509 -20.62 19.23 33.72
C ALA A 509 -21.47 18.79 34.94
N TYR A 510 -21.72 19.70 35.88
CA TYR A 510 -22.44 19.45 37.12
C TYR A 510 -23.82 20.12 37.17
N ALA A 511 -24.34 20.58 36.03
CA ALA A 511 -25.65 21.22 35.95
C ALA A 511 -26.81 20.24 36.20
N GLY A 512 -27.93 20.79 36.71
CA GLY A 512 -29.17 20.05 36.90
C GLY A 512 -29.16 19.05 38.07
N PRO A 513 -30.30 18.39 38.33
CA PRO A 513 -30.40 17.43 39.43
C PRO A 513 -29.73 16.10 39.05
N ALA A 514 -28.92 15.56 39.96
CA ALA A 514 -28.22 14.29 39.74
C ALA A 514 -29.16 13.08 39.53
N SER A 515 -30.46 13.22 39.79
CA SER A 515 -31.47 12.19 39.44
C SER A 515 -31.59 11.95 37.95
N ASP A 516 -31.27 12.96 37.15
CA ASP A 516 -31.52 12.96 35.70
C ASP A 516 -30.29 12.49 34.92
N TYR A 517 -29.17 12.30 35.62
CA TYR A 517 -27.91 11.84 35.03
C TYR A 517 -28.05 10.44 34.43
N GLY A 518 -27.74 10.34 33.12
CA GLY A 518 -27.87 9.14 32.29
C GLY A 518 -29.29 8.78 31.88
N GLN A 519 -30.26 9.68 32.09
CA GLN A 519 -31.62 9.55 31.58
C GLN A 519 -31.76 10.29 30.24
N THR A 520 -32.91 10.14 29.57
CA THR A 520 -33.22 10.85 28.32
C THR A 520 -33.18 12.38 28.46
N GLY A 521 -33.41 12.90 29.67
CA GLY A 521 -33.30 14.32 30.01
C GLY A 521 -32.02 14.68 30.76
N ASP A 522 -30.92 13.96 30.55
CA ASP A 522 -29.64 14.30 31.17
C ASP A 522 -29.26 15.76 30.84
N PRO A 523 -28.92 16.61 31.84
CA PRO A 523 -28.63 18.03 31.65
C PRO A 523 -27.48 18.36 30.69
N LEU A 524 -26.64 17.37 30.34
CA LEU A 524 -25.58 17.56 29.35
C LEU A 524 -26.07 17.37 27.91
N VAL A 525 -27.22 16.75 27.67
CA VAL A 525 -27.71 16.57 26.30
C VAL A 525 -27.99 17.94 25.66
N GLY A 526 -27.37 18.20 24.51
CA GLY A 526 -27.40 19.50 23.83
C GLY A 526 -26.26 20.45 24.21
N GLU A 527 -25.45 20.10 25.21
CA GLU A 527 -24.34 20.93 25.68
C GLU A 527 -22.98 20.51 25.12
N ARG A 528 -21.99 21.40 25.19
CA ARG A 528 -20.59 21.18 24.76
C ARG A 528 -19.61 21.32 25.93
N PRO A 529 -19.62 20.41 26.92
CA PRO A 529 -18.78 20.53 28.11
C PRO A 529 -17.28 20.40 27.82
N GLY A 530 -16.92 19.81 26.67
CA GLY A 530 -15.52 19.59 26.26
C GLY A 530 -14.78 18.65 27.22
N GLY A 531 -13.50 18.95 27.45
CA GLY A 531 -12.62 18.15 28.27
C GLY A 531 -11.91 17.02 27.49
N TRP A 532 -10.99 16.36 28.19
CA TRP A 532 -10.02 15.47 27.57
C TRP A 532 -9.67 14.31 28.51
N SER A 533 -9.51 13.11 27.94
CA SER A 533 -9.00 11.94 28.65
C SER A 533 -8.09 11.11 27.74
N ARG A 534 -6.92 10.72 28.27
CA ARG A 534 -6.01 9.76 27.64
C ARG A 534 -6.25 8.30 28.08
N SER A 535 -7.24 8.08 28.93
CA SER A 535 -7.67 6.74 29.35
C SER A 535 -8.48 6.10 28.21
N GLY A 536 -8.16 4.86 27.86
CA GLY A 536 -8.90 4.09 26.86
C GLY A 536 -10.41 4.02 27.10
N GLY A 537 -11.18 3.88 26.02
CA GLY A 537 -12.66 3.88 26.06
C GLY A 537 -13.32 4.98 25.23
N GLY A 538 -12.57 5.87 24.59
CA GLY A 538 -13.10 6.81 23.59
C GLY A 538 -12.77 6.32 22.18
N LEU A 539 -13.77 6.28 21.31
CA LEU A 539 -13.65 5.89 19.90
C LEU A 539 -14.42 6.85 19.00
N PRO A 540 -13.84 7.31 17.87
CA PRO A 540 -14.59 8.05 16.86
C PRO A 540 -15.67 7.16 16.22
N LEU A 541 -16.74 7.81 15.75
CA LEU A 541 -17.88 7.19 15.10
C LEU A 541 -17.91 7.61 13.63
N TYR A 542 -17.83 6.62 12.75
CA TYR A 542 -17.93 6.82 11.30
C TYR A 542 -19.18 6.12 10.82
N ASN A 543 -20.00 6.81 10.03
CA ASN A 543 -21.16 6.18 9.44
C ASN A 543 -20.76 5.27 8.28
N ALA A 544 -21.73 4.51 7.78
CA ALA A 544 -21.57 3.59 6.66
C ALA A 544 -20.92 4.24 5.41
N GLY A 545 -21.17 5.54 5.17
CA GLY A 545 -20.52 6.32 4.11
C GLY A 545 -19.10 6.79 4.41
N GLY A 546 -18.45 6.30 5.46
CA GLY A 546 -17.09 6.68 5.88
C GLY A 546 -16.98 8.09 6.44
N SER A 547 -18.10 8.76 6.71
CA SER A 547 -18.09 10.12 7.25
C SER A 547 -17.95 10.09 8.76
N LEU A 548 -17.00 10.86 9.29
CA LEU A 548 -16.82 11.06 10.73
C LEU A 548 -18.01 11.87 11.28
N VAL A 549 -18.91 11.21 12.00
CA VAL A 549 -20.17 11.80 12.52
C VAL A 549 -20.10 12.19 13.99
N GLY A 550 -19.08 11.73 14.73
CA GLY A 550 -18.93 12.03 16.15
C GLY A 550 -17.99 11.07 16.86
N ALA A 551 -18.26 10.80 18.14
CA ALA A 551 -17.52 9.82 18.94
C ALA A 551 -18.38 9.23 20.06
N ILE A 552 -17.99 8.04 20.52
CA ILE A 552 -18.49 7.43 21.75
C ILE A 552 -17.39 7.39 22.80
N GLY A 553 -17.77 7.60 24.06
CA GLY A 553 -16.91 7.38 25.22
C GLY A 553 -17.58 6.45 26.20
N ILE A 554 -16.87 5.42 26.64
CA ILE A 554 -17.29 4.46 27.66
C ILE A 554 -16.44 4.64 28.90
N SER A 555 -17.06 4.62 30.09
CA SER A 555 -16.31 4.60 31.34
C SER A 555 -17.06 3.96 32.50
N GLY A 556 -16.37 3.11 33.25
CA GLY A 556 -16.86 2.57 34.52
C GLY A 556 -16.02 1.39 35.02
N ASP A 557 -15.04 0.96 34.23
CA ASP A 557 -14.11 -0.13 34.53
C ASP A 557 -12.65 0.34 34.36
N THR A 558 -11.71 -0.58 34.10
CA THR A 558 -10.35 -0.23 33.71
C THR A 558 -10.36 0.48 32.34
N PRO A 559 -9.39 1.36 32.04
CA PRO A 559 -9.29 1.99 30.73
C PRO A 559 -9.23 1.01 29.54
N CYS A 560 -8.66 -0.18 29.76
CA CYS A 560 -8.55 -1.21 28.73
C CYS A 560 -9.89 -1.94 28.52
N ALA A 561 -10.61 -2.29 29.61
CA ALA A 561 -11.95 -2.85 29.52
C ALA A 561 -12.98 -1.83 28.96
N ASP A 562 -12.85 -0.56 29.35
CA ASP A 562 -13.62 0.53 28.78
C ASP A 562 -13.41 0.61 27.25
N HIS A 563 -12.19 0.40 26.74
CA HIS A 563 -11.90 0.35 25.30
C HIS A 563 -12.54 -0.87 24.61
N ILE A 564 -12.42 -2.06 25.20
CA ILE A 564 -13.07 -3.28 24.70
C ILE A 564 -14.58 -3.09 24.57
N VAL A 565 -15.23 -2.50 25.59
CA VAL A 565 -16.67 -2.26 25.56
C VAL A 565 -17.02 -1.14 24.58
N ALA A 566 -16.22 -0.08 24.48
CA ALA A 566 -16.43 0.94 23.46
C ALA A 566 -16.39 0.34 22.05
N TRP A 567 -15.44 -0.55 21.76
CA TRP A 567 -15.31 -1.22 20.47
C TRP A 567 -16.57 -2.01 20.12
N LYS A 568 -16.99 -2.90 21.02
CA LYS A 568 -18.17 -3.75 20.82
C LYS A 568 -19.47 -2.95 20.76
N VAL A 569 -19.59 -1.87 21.53
CA VAL A 569 -20.77 -0.99 21.45
C VAL A 569 -20.78 -0.23 20.12
N ARG A 570 -19.62 0.23 19.63
CA ARG A 570 -19.51 0.89 18.32
C ARG A 570 -19.91 -0.05 17.17
N ASP A 571 -19.45 -1.29 17.21
CA ASP A 571 -19.84 -2.37 16.29
C ASP A 571 -21.35 -2.63 16.32
N VAL A 572 -21.95 -2.80 17.51
CA VAL A 572 -23.42 -3.00 17.64
C VAL A 572 -24.23 -1.82 17.09
N LEU A 573 -23.67 -0.61 17.16
CA LEU A 573 -24.29 0.60 16.62
C LEU A 573 -23.99 0.82 15.13
N GLN A 574 -23.14 -0.01 14.52
CA GLN A 574 -22.71 0.09 13.11
C GLN A 574 -22.14 1.47 12.80
N LEU A 575 -21.15 1.88 13.60
CA LEU A 575 -20.49 3.20 13.51
C LEU A 575 -18.96 3.09 13.51
N ASP A 576 -18.46 1.94 13.11
CA ASP A 576 -17.07 1.49 13.11
C ASP A 576 -16.45 1.48 11.71
N TYR A 577 -17.05 2.22 10.75
CA TYR A 577 -16.57 2.38 9.37
C TYR A 577 -15.34 3.29 9.27
N ILE A 578 -14.29 2.98 10.04
CA ILE A 578 -13.11 3.82 10.16
C ILE A 578 -12.24 3.73 8.89
N PRO A 579 -11.58 4.83 8.47
CA PRO A 579 -10.83 4.87 7.22
C PRO A 579 -9.41 4.29 7.33
N ALA A 580 -8.79 4.44 8.51
CA ALA A 580 -7.46 3.98 8.86
C ALA A 580 -7.20 4.28 10.34
N GLY A 581 -6.24 3.60 10.95
CA GLY A 581 -5.72 3.90 12.27
C GLY A 581 -4.26 3.48 12.44
N VAL A 582 -3.76 3.56 13.67
CA VAL A 582 -2.32 3.47 14.01
C VAL A 582 -1.92 2.12 14.59
N SER A 583 -2.86 1.20 14.77
CA SER A 583 -2.57 -0.16 15.22
C SER A 583 -1.94 -1.00 14.10
N ALA A 584 -1.46 -2.19 14.46
CA ALA A 584 -0.91 -3.15 13.48
C ALA A 584 -1.97 -3.61 12.45
N SER A 585 -3.24 -3.63 12.83
CA SER A 585 -4.38 -3.94 11.96
C SER A 585 -4.89 -2.72 11.19
N ALA A 586 -4.14 -1.61 11.18
CA ALA A 586 -4.51 -0.35 10.54
C ALA A 586 -5.85 0.23 11.04
N ASP A 587 -6.15 0.01 12.32
CA ASP A 587 -7.36 0.49 13.01
C ASP A 587 -7.01 1.32 14.26
N ASP A 588 -8.02 1.76 15.01
CA ASP A 588 -7.87 2.58 16.21
C ASP A 588 -7.87 1.76 17.53
N ASN A 589 -7.57 0.47 17.45
CA ASN A 589 -7.49 -0.43 18.61
C ASN A 589 -6.35 0.01 19.55
N ILE A 590 -6.47 -0.41 20.82
CA ILE A 590 -5.48 -0.15 21.86
C ILE A 590 -4.18 -0.94 21.59
N ILE A 591 -3.04 -0.25 21.73
CA ILE A 591 -1.71 -0.83 21.45
C ILE A 591 -0.96 -1.03 22.77
N PHE A 592 -0.36 -2.20 22.97
CA PHE A 592 0.40 -2.55 24.19
C PHE A 592 1.88 -2.78 23.93
N ASP A 593 2.62 -1.72 23.57
CA ASP A 593 4.03 -1.77 23.16
C ASP A 593 4.97 -0.91 24.01
N LEU A 594 4.54 -0.51 25.21
CA LEU A 594 5.39 0.24 26.13
C LEU A 594 6.58 -0.63 26.57
N GLN A 595 7.78 -0.08 26.40
CA GLN A 595 9.03 -0.62 26.89
C GLN A 595 9.19 -0.40 28.40
N PRO A 596 10.15 -1.06 29.08
CA PRO A 596 10.39 -0.88 30.51
C PRO A 596 10.70 0.56 30.95
N ASP A 597 11.20 1.40 30.03
CA ASP A 597 11.45 2.82 30.25
C ASP A 597 10.18 3.70 30.08
N GLY A 598 9.04 3.09 29.77
CA GLY A 598 7.76 3.75 29.56
C GLY A 598 7.54 4.31 28.16
N LYS A 599 8.47 4.09 27.21
CA LYS A 599 8.35 4.56 25.82
C LYS A 599 7.70 3.53 24.92
N SER A 600 6.75 3.98 24.10
CA SER A 600 6.11 3.15 23.07
C SER A 600 7.02 2.98 21.84
N LEU A 601 7.05 1.78 21.26
CA LEU A 601 7.75 1.50 20.01
C LEU A 601 7.07 2.18 18.81
N SER A 602 5.74 2.17 18.77
CA SER A 602 4.91 2.82 17.75
C SER A 602 4.73 4.31 18.00
N GLY A 603 4.91 4.77 19.24
CA GLY A 603 4.56 6.12 19.70
C GLY A 603 3.10 6.25 20.16
N PHE A 604 2.29 5.18 20.09
CA PHE A 604 0.85 5.18 20.37
C PHE A 604 0.43 4.22 21.50
N GLY A 605 1.40 3.61 22.18
CA GLY A 605 1.15 2.61 23.23
C GLY A 605 0.36 3.12 24.43
N HIS A 606 -0.44 2.23 25.02
CA HIS A 606 -1.15 2.40 26.28
C HIS A 606 -0.61 1.39 27.31
N PRO A 607 -0.57 1.73 28.62
CA PRO A 607 -0.17 0.79 29.66
C PRO A 607 -1.17 -0.36 29.79
N ARG A 608 -0.66 -1.55 30.12
CA ARG A 608 -1.50 -2.71 30.46
C ARG A 608 -2.31 -2.43 31.74
N CYS A 609 -3.55 -2.89 31.78
CA CYS A 609 -4.45 -2.66 32.91
C CYS A 609 -4.45 -3.80 33.95
N GLY A 610 -3.89 -4.96 33.60
CA GLY A 610 -3.58 -6.04 34.54
C GLY A 610 -4.68 -7.09 34.73
N PHE A 611 -5.65 -7.17 33.83
CA PHE A 611 -6.75 -8.14 33.88
C PHE A 611 -6.84 -9.03 32.63
N ASP A 612 -5.74 -9.18 31.86
CA ASP A 612 -5.72 -9.95 30.59
C ASP A 612 -6.55 -9.30 29.47
N GLU A 613 -6.72 -7.98 29.52
CA GLU A 613 -7.37 -7.21 28.45
C GLU A 613 -6.62 -7.32 27.12
N GLU A 614 -5.28 -7.40 27.16
CA GLU A 614 -4.41 -7.49 25.98
C GLU A 614 -4.81 -8.64 25.05
N ARG A 615 -5.12 -9.80 25.62
CA ARG A 615 -5.52 -10.99 24.86
C ARG A 615 -6.85 -10.79 24.13
N LEU A 616 -7.78 -10.06 24.73
CA LEU A 616 -9.07 -9.77 24.09
C LEU A 616 -8.92 -8.71 23.01
N THR A 617 -8.07 -7.71 23.23
CA THR A 617 -7.86 -6.65 22.24
C THR A 617 -7.19 -7.17 20.97
N GLU A 618 -6.34 -8.19 21.06
CA GLU A 618 -5.75 -8.86 19.88
C GLU A 618 -6.81 -9.52 18.98
N THR A 619 -7.94 -9.98 19.53
CA THR A 619 -9.00 -10.63 18.76
C THR A 619 -10.15 -9.70 18.39
N LEU A 620 -10.21 -8.48 18.92
CA LEU A 620 -11.30 -7.53 18.66
C LEU A 620 -11.57 -7.30 17.17
N PRO A 621 -10.57 -7.03 16.30
CA PRO A 621 -10.82 -6.81 14.88
C PRO A 621 -11.31 -8.05 14.13
N ALA A 622 -11.11 -9.25 14.70
CA ALA A 622 -11.61 -10.50 14.11
C ALA A 622 -13.02 -10.86 14.64
N ASP A 623 -13.26 -10.66 15.93
CA ASP A 623 -14.53 -11.00 16.60
C ASP A 623 -15.62 -9.94 16.37
N PHE A 624 -15.20 -8.68 16.19
CA PHE A 624 -16.03 -7.49 15.98
C PHE A 624 -15.35 -6.64 14.89
N PRO A 625 -15.38 -7.09 13.63
CA PRO A 625 -14.65 -6.46 12.55
C PRO A 625 -15.20 -5.05 12.27
N ILE A 626 -14.29 -4.11 12.04
CA ILE A 626 -14.65 -2.77 11.60
C ILE A 626 -15.39 -2.86 10.25
N GLY A 627 -16.54 -2.19 10.15
CA GLY A 627 -17.28 -2.11 8.90
C GLY A 627 -16.44 -1.52 7.77
N SER A 628 -16.57 -2.06 6.56
CA SER A 628 -15.98 -1.44 5.37
C SER A 628 -16.97 -0.44 4.75
N THR A 629 -16.48 0.70 4.24
CA THR A 629 -17.35 1.65 3.50
C THR A 629 -17.96 1.03 2.24
N GLU A 630 -17.50 -0.16 1.84
CA GLU A 630 -18.02 -0.95 0.73
C GLU A 630 -19.25 -1.78 1.11
N GLU A 631 -19.40 -2.21 2.37
CA GLU A 631 -20.58 -2.95 2.87
C GLU A 631 -21.81 -2.06 3.03
N ALA A 632 -21.61 -0.76 3.19
CA ALA A 632 -22.66 0.25 3.38
C ALA A 632 -23.48 0.58 2.12
N GLY A 633 -22.97 0.20 0.94
CA GLY A 633 -23.56 0.50 -0.37
C GLY A 633 -24.40 -0.64 -0.96
N GLN A 634 -24.56 -1.76 -0.25
CA GLN A 634 -25.53 -2.81 -0.57
C GLN A 634 -26.90 -2.49 0.06
#